data_AF-A0A9X2H7Z4-F1
#
_entry.id   AF-A0A9X2H7Z4-F1
#
_cell.length_a   1.000
_cell.length_b   1.000
_cell.length_c   1.000
_cell.angle_alpha   90.00
_cell.angle_beta   90.00
_cell.angle_gamma   90.00
#
_symmetry.space_group_name_H-M   'P 1'
#
loop_
_entity.id
_entity.type
_entity.pdbx_description
1 polymer ?
#
loop_
_entity_poly.entity_id
_entity_poly.type
_entity_poly.pdbx_seq_one_letter_code
_entity_poly.pdbx_strand_id
1 'polypeptide(L)'
;METALSFVVACLFGTALYLLLSKHIIRMLLGVVLLGNGVNLLIFTAGRIGPIAPPIIPDDLQIPESAIANPLPQALILTAIVISFSFFAFLLVLAYRAYQDLNTDNTDEMRLAEPKDQGLPPLGY
;
A
#
# COMPACT_ATOMS: atom_id res chain seq x y z
N MET A 1 -0.73 -23.25 -7.62
CA MET A 1 -1.44 -22.26 -6.76
C MET A 1 -1.05 -20.82 -7.12
N GLU A 2 0.17 -20.64 -7.59
CA GLU A 2 0.77 -19.41 -8.09
C GLU A 2 -0.11 -18.69 -9.11
N THR A 3 -0.67 -19.40 -10.09
CA THR A 3 -1.55 -18.79 -11.11
C THR A 3 -2.78 -18.13 -10.50
N ALA A 4 -3.42 -18.78 -9.52
CA ALA A 4 -4.58 -18.23 -8.84
C ALA A 4 -4.21 -16.99 -8.01
N LEU A 5 -3.07 -17.04 -7.30
CA LEU A 5 -2.53 -15.90 -6.57
C LEU A 5 -2.17 -14.73 -7.50
N SER A 6 -1.61 -15.00 -8.68
CA SER A 6 -1.33 -13.97 -9.69
C SER A 6 -2.59 -13.23 -10.13
N PHE A 7 -3.72 -13.94 -10.31
CA PHE A 7 -5.00 -13.30 -10.59
C PHE A 7 -5.49 -12.45 -9.40
N VAL A 8 -5.36 -12.94 -8.17
CA VAL A 8 -5.72 -12.17 -6.97
C VAL A 8 -4.87 -10.90 -6.86
N VAL A 9 -3.56 -11.01 -7.09
CA VAL A 9 -2.64 -9.85 -7.12
C VAL A 9 -3.07 -8.87 -8.22
N ALA A 10 -3.36 -9.34 -9.43
CA ALA A 10 -3.84 -8.47 -10.51
C ALA A 10 -5.14 -7.74 -10.14
N CYS A 11 -6.10 -8.43 -9.51
CA CYS A 11 -7.31 -7.82 -9.01
C CYS A 11 -7.02 -6.75 -7.94
N LEU A 12 -6.17 -7.06 -6.95
CA LEU A 12 -5.79 -6.11 -5.91
C LEU A 12 -5.12 -4.86 -6.48
N PHE A 13 -4.18 -5.02 -7.42
CA PHE A 13 -3.55 -3.89 -8.10
C PHE A 13 -4.55 -3.07 -8.91
N GLY A 14 -5.45 -3.73 -9.66
CA GLY A 14 -6.50 -3.06 -10.42
C GLY A 14 -7.43 -2.24 -9.53
N THR A 15 -7.91 -2.82 -8.43
CA THR A 15 -8.77 -2.11 -7.47
C THR A 15 -8.01 -1.01 -6.73
N ALA A 16 -6.76 -1.24 -6.34
CA ALA A 16 -5.94 -0.24 -5.68
C ALA A 16 -5.71 0.99 -6.56
N LEU A 17 -5.32 0.78 -7.82
CA LEU A 17 -5.12 1.86 -8.79
C LEU A 17 -6.43 2.60 -9.06
N TYR A 18 -7.54 1.89 -9.22
CA TYR A 18 -8.84 2.51 -9.38
C TYR A 18 -9.21 3.43 -8.20
N LEU A 19 -8.95 2.99 -6.97
CA LEU A 19 -9.21 3.77 -5.76
C LEU A 19 -8.25 4.96 -5.62
N LEU A 20 -6.99 4.82 -6.02
CA LEU A 20 -6.00 5.91 -6.03
C LEU A 20 -6.35 7.02 -7.03
N LEU A 21 -7.06 6.69 -8.11
CA LEU A 21 -7.57 7.68 -9.07
C LEU A 21 -8.87 8.37 -8.60
N SER A 22 -9.34 8.07 -7.39
CA SER A 22 -10.54 8.70 -6.86
C SER A 22 -10.30 10.13 -6.41
N LYS A 23 -11.36 10.94 -6.46
CA LYS A 23 -11.36 12.32 -5.96
C LYS A 23 -11.45 12.42 -4.44
N HIS A 24 -11.91 11.36 -3.77
CA HIS A 24 -12.08 11.38 -2.31
C HIS A 24 -10.85 10.80 -1.63
N ILE A 25 -10.27 11.55 -0.67
CA ILE A 25 -9.06 11.14 0.06
C ILE A 25 -9.25 9.78 0.75
N ILE A 26 -10.41 9.53 1.34
CA ILE A 26 -10.69 8.25 2.01
C ILE A 26 -10.55 7.07 1.04
N ARG A 27 -11.03 7.22 -0.20
CA ARG A 27 -10.90 6.19 -1.24
C ARG A 27 -9.44 6.00 -1.63
N MET A 28 -8.67 7.08 -1.78
CA MET A 28 -7.24 6.99 -2.04
C MET A 28 -6.48 6.27 -0.93
N LEU A 29 -6.80 6.55 0.35
CA LEU A 29 -6.21 5.87 1.50
C LEU A 29 -6.48 4.36 1.48
N LEU A 30 -7.70 3.94 1.18
CA LEU A 30 -8.03 2.52 0.98
C LEU A 30 -7.24 1.93 -0.19
N GLY A 31 -7.07 2.68 -1.27
CA GLY A 31 -6.21 2.30 -2.40
C GLY A 31 -4.77 2.02 -2.00
N VAL A 32 -4.17 2.88 -1.17
CA VAL A 32 -2.80 2.67 -0.63
C VAL A 32 -2.71 1.39 0.19
N VAL A 33 -3.70 1.10 1.05
CA VAL A 33 -3.72 -0.13 1.85
C VAL A 33 -3.86 -1.37 0.96
N LEU A 34 -4.76 -1.34 -0.02
CA LEU A 34 -4.90 -2.46 -0.96
C LEU A 34 -3.62 -2.67 -1.78
N LEU A 35 -2.97 -1.59 -2.22
CA LEU A 35 -1.72 -1.66 -2.96
C LEU A 35 -0.63 -2.35 -2.12
N GLY A 36 -0.45 -1.93 -0.87
CA GLY A 36 0.53 -2.53 0.04
C GLY A 36 0.29 -4.04 0.26
N ASN A 37 -0.97 -4.45 0.43
CA ASN A 37 -1.33 -5.87 0.52
C ASN A 37 -1.08 -6.62 -0.79
N GLY A 38 -1.37 -6.01 -1.94
CA GLY A 38 -1.07 -6.57 -3.26
C GLY A 38 0.43 -6.79 -3.47
N VAL A 39 1.27 -5.82 -3.07
CA VAL A 39 2.74 -5.92 -3.12
C VAL A 39 3.24 -7.04 -2.21
N ASN A 40 2.71 -7.16 -0.98
CA ASN A 40 3.08 -8.25 -0.08
C ASN A 40 2.77 -9.63 -0.67
N LEU A 41 1.58 -9.79 -1.28
CA LEU A 41 1.21 -11.03 -1.96
C LEU A 41 2.03 -11.28 -3.23
N LEU A 42 2.42 -10.24 -3.95
CA LEU A 42 3.32 -10.35 -5.10
C LEU A 42 4.70 -10.88 -4.66
N ILE A 43 5.28 -10.31 -3.60
CA ILE A 43 6.56 -10.79 -3.04
C ILE A 43 6.45 -12.24 -2.58
N PHE A 44 5.35 -12.59 -1.90
CA PHE A 44 5.09 -13.97 -1.46
C PHE A 44 5.03 -14.94 -2.65
N THR A 45 4.29 -14.58 -3.71
CA THR A 45 4.13 -15.41 -4.90
C THR A 45 5.44 -15.53 -5.69
N ALA A 46 6.22 -14.46 -5.79
CA ALA A 46 7.53 -14.45 -6.43
C ALA A 46 8.57 -15.30 -5.68
N GLY A 47 8.39 -15.47 -4.37
CA GLY A 47 9.23 -16.29 -3.49
C GLY A 47 9.25 -17.79 -3.79
N ARG A 48 8.43 -18.25 -4.73
CA ARG A 48 8.05 -19.64 -5.02
C ARG A 48 7.39 -20.30 -3.82
N ILE A 49 6.15 -20.74 -4.00
CA ILE A 49 5.38 -21.35 -2.94
C ILE A 49 5.96 -22.74 -2.68
N GLY A 50 6.76 -22.80 -1.63
CA GLY A 50 7.50 -23.99 -1.22
C GLY A 50 6.72 -24.86 -0.23
N PRO A 51 7.43 -25.72 0.52
CA PRO A 51 6.87 -26.51 1.59
C PRO A 51 6.11 -25.67 2.62
N ILE A 52 5.07 -26.26 3.23
CA ILE A 52 4.25 -25.62 4.27
C ILE A 52 5.02 -25.49 5.60
N ALA A 53 6.13 -26.23 5.77
CA ALA A 53 6.93 -26.18 6.98
C ALA A 53 7.52 -24.77 7.19
N PRO A 54 7.34 -24.17 8.38
CA PRO A 54 7.83 -22.83 8.66
C PRO A 54 9.36 -22.77 8.58
N PRO A 55 9.96 -21.63 8.17
CA PRO A 55 11.40 -21.50 8.07
C PRO A 55 12.03 -21.21 9.43
N ILE A 56 11.82 -22.12 10.38
CA ILE A 56 12.31 -22.05 11.75
C ILE A 56 13.05 -23.35 12.01
N ILE A 57 14.32 -23.24 12.40
CA ILE A 57 15.14 -24.39 12.79
C ILE A 57 14.96 -24.57 14.30
N PRO A 58 14.54 -25.76 14.78
CA PRO A 58 14.48 -26.07 16.20
C PRO A 58 15.85 -25.92 16.88
N ASP A 59 15.87 -25.52 18.16
CA ASP A 59 17.10 -25.19 18.89
C ASP A 59 18.09 -26.38 19.03
N ASP A 60 17.60 -27.61 18.91
CA ASP A 60 18.37 -28.85 18.97
C ASP A 60 19.05 -29.23 17.65
N LEU A 61 18.77 -28.49 16.57
CA LEU A 61 19.24 -28.78 15.22
C LEU A 61 20.03 -27.60 14.62
N GLN A 62 21.03 -27.91 13.80
CA GLN A 62 21.77 -26.90 13.02
C GLN A 62 21.28 -26.78 11.57
N ILE A 63 20.49 -27.75 11.12
CA ILE A 63 19.98 -27.86 9.75
C ILE A 63 18.53 -28.36 9.79
N PRO A 64 17.68 -27.94 8.84
CA PRO A 64 16.30 -28.41 8.77
C PRO A 64 16.24 -29.92 8.53
N GLU A 65 15.42 -30.65 9.29
CA GLU A 65 15.16 -32.08 9.05
C GLU A 65 14.37 -32.34 7.76
N SER A 66 13.56 -31.37 7.35
CA SER A 66 12.73 -31.42 6.15
C SER A 66 12.87 -30.15 5.32
N ALA A 67 12.41 -30.19 4.07
CA ALA A 67 12.31 -28.99 3.26
C ALA A 67 11.40 -27.95 3.95
N ILE A 68 11.93 -26.75 4.19
CA ILE A 68 11.24 -25.61 4.80
C ILE A 68 10.85 -24.57 3.74
N ALA A 69 9.91 -23.70 4.08
CA ALA A 69 9.55 -22.55 3.25
C ALA A 69 10.75 -21.61 3.03
N ASN A 70 10.69 -20.79 1.98
CA ASN A 70 11.72 -19.80 1.71
C ASN A 70 11.67 -18.66 2.77
N PRO A 71 12.73 -18.41 3.56
CA PRO A 71 12.75 -17.36 4.57
C PRO A 71 12.85 -15.95 3.97
N LEU A 72 13.42 -15.80 2.77
CA LEU A 72 13.71 -14.48 2.19
C LEU A 72 12.45 -13.65 1.94
N PRO A 73 11.40 -14.15 1.24
CA PRO A 73 10.15 -13.41 1.07
C PRO A 73 9.49 -13.05 2.40
N GLN A 74 9.59 -13.91 3.42
CA GLN A 74 8.94 -13.68 4.72
C GLN A 74 9.57 -12.51 5.46
N ALA A 75 10.90 -12.44 5.49
CA ALA A 75 11.62 -11.32 6.09
C ALA A 75 11.35 -9.99 5.35
N LEU A 76 11.31 -10.03 4.01
CA LEU A 76 10.98 -8.87 3.19
C LEU A 76 9.56 -8.36 3.44
N ILE A 77 8.58 -9.26 3.52
CA ILE A 77 7.18 -8.91 3.78
C ILE A 77 7.01 -8.33 5.19
N LEU A 78 7.65 -8.90 6.21
CA LEU A 78 7.59 -8.36 7.57
C LEU A 78 8.11 -6.90 7.62
N THR A 79 9.20 -6.63 6.92
CA THR A 79 9.76 -5.28 6.79
C THR A 79 8.79 -4.35 6.05
N ALA A 80 8.22 -4.81 4.93
CA ALA A 80 7.27 -4.06 4.13
C ALA A 80 5.98 -3.73 4.90
N ILE A 81 5.50 -4.63 5.76
CA ILE A 81 4.32 -4.40 6.61
C ILE A 81 4.56 -3.23 7.56
N VAL A 82 5.71 -3.20 8.25
CA VAL A 82 6.02 -2.13 9.22
C VAL A 82 6.16 -0.77 8.54
N ILE A 83 6.84 -0.72 7.39
CA ILE A 83 6.96 0.51 6.59
C ILE A 83 5.60 0.99 6.11
N SER A 84 4.79 0.08 5.53
CA SER A 84 3.45 0.41 5.01
C SER A 84 2.53 0.90 6.11
N PHE A 85 2.57 0.28 7.29
CA PHE A 85 1.80 0.72 8.45
C PHE A 85 2.19 2.12 8.90
N SER A 86 3.50 2.38 9.03
CA SER A 86 4.02 3.68 9.47
C SER A 86 3.65 4.79 8.48
N PHE A 87 3.80 4.52 7.19
CA PHE A 87 3.41 5.43 6.12
C PHE A 87 1.89 5.68 6.10
N PHE A 88 1.09 4.63 6.28
CA PHE A 88 -0.37 4.75 6.31
C PHE A 88 -0.85 5.55 7.52
N ALA A 89 -0.28 5.34 8.71
CA ALA A 89 -0.59 6.13 9.89
C ALA A 89 -0.28 7.61 9.67
N PHE A 90 0.86 7.92 9.06
CA PHE A 90 1.20 9.29 8.68
C PHE A 90 0.18 9.88 7.70
N LEU A 91 -0.14 9.18 6.61
CA LEU A 91 -1.12 9.63 5.61
C LEU A 91 -2.51 9.84 6.23
N LEU A 92 -2.93 8.98 7.16
CA LEU A 92 -4.21 9.10 7.85
C LEU A 92 -4.27 10.39 8.69
N VAL A 93 -3.21 10.67 9.45
CA VAL A 93 -3.11 11.91 10.24
C VAL A 93 -3.07 13.14 9.33
N LEU A 94 -2.31 13.07 8.23
CA LEU A 94 -2.24 14.14 7.24
C LEU A 94 -3.61 14.42 6.60
N ALA A 95 -4.32 13.36 6.19
CA ALA A 95 -5.66 13.46 5.63
C ALA A 95 -6.66 14.05 6.63
N TYR A 96 -6.57 13.63 7.90
CA TYR A 96 -7.40 14.18 8.98
C TYR A 96 -7.14 15.67 9.17
N ARG A 97 -5.87 16.10 9.21
CA ARG A 97 -5.50 17.52 9.33
C ARG A 97 -5.97 18.33 8.11
N ALA A 98 -5.75 17.83 6.90
CA ALA A 98 -6.22 18.47 5.68
C ALA A 98 -7.74 18.65 5.68
N TYR A 99 -8.50 17.66 6.15
CA TYR A 99 -9.95 17.77 6.29
C TYR A 99 -10.36 18.83 7.32
N GLN A 100 -9.67 18.95 8.45
CA GLN A 100 -9.94 20.00 9.45
C GLN A 100 -9.71 21.40 8.89
N ASP A 101 -8.66 21.59 8.08
CA ASP A 101 -8.29 22.90 7.55
C ASP A 101 -9.13 23.28 6.32
N LEU A 102 -9.44 22.32 5.45
CA LEU A 102 -10.12 22.57 4.16
C LEU A 102 -11.62 22.28 4.21
N ASN A 103 -12.12 21.58 5.23
CA ASN A 103 -13.52 21.15 5.39
C ASN A 103 -14.09 20.35 4.20
N THR A 104 -13.23 19.74 3.39
CA THR A 104 -13.60 18.88 2.26
C THR A 104 -12.64 17.69 2.18
N ASP A 105 -13.12 16.56 1.67
CA ASP A 105 -12.31 15.39 1.36
C ASP A 105 -12.13 15.18 -0.16
N ASN A 106 -12.72 16.08 -0.96
CA ASN A 106 -12.69 16.05 -2.42
C ASN A 106 -11.49 16.85 -2.92
N THR A 107 -10.53 16.18 -3.56
CA THR A 107 -9.32 16.82 -4.08
C THR A 107 -9.58 17.90 -5.12
N ASP A 108 -10.68 17.83 -5.87
CA ASP A 108 -11.04 18.88 -6.85
C ASP A 108 -11.40 20.22 -6.17
N GLU A 109 -11.77 20.17 -4.89
CA GLU A 109 -12.16 21.33 -4.07
C GLU A 109 -11.00 21.87 -3.22
N MET A 110 -9.89 21.12 -3.10
CA MET A 110 -8.70 21.48 -2.32
C MET A 110 -7.82 22.52 -3.03
N ARG A 111 -8.40 23.69 -3.34
CA ARG A 111 -7.80 24.72 -4.21
C ARG A 111 -7.34 25.98 -3.46
N LEU A 112 -6.85 25.83 -2.23
CA LEU A 112 -6.37 26.97 -1.42
C LEU A 112 -5.27 27.78 -2.13
N ALA A 113 -4.36 27.10 -2.85
CA ALA A 113 -3.25 27.74 -3.56
C ALA A 113 -3.66 28.36 -4.92
N GLU A 114 -4.75 27.91 -5.53
CA GLU A 114 -5.21 28.38 -6.84
C GLU A 114 -6.75 28.53 -6.85
N PRO A 115 -7.31 29.58 -6.22
CA PRO A 115 -8.75 29.80 -6.21
C PRO A 115 -9.31 30.01 -7.63
N LYS A 116 -10.51 29.49 -7.92
CA LYS A 116 -11.17 29.63 -9.24
C LYS A 116 -11.57 31.08 -9.56
N ASP A 117 -11.83 31.86 -8.50
CA ASP A 117 -12.38 33.21 -8.59
C ASP A 117 -11.33 34.32 -8.42
N GLN A 118 -10.03 34.00 -8.43
CA GLN A 118 -9.01 35.04 -8.55
C GLN A 118 -8.97 35.51 -10.02
N GLY A 119 -9.43 36.74 -10.24
CA GLY A 119 -9.27 37.41 -11.53
C GLY A 119 -7.81 37.41 -12.00
N LEU A 120 -7.60 37.53 -13.30
CA LEU A 120 -6.28 37.55 -13.92
C LEU A 120 -5.34 38.52 -13.17
N PRO A 121 -4.06 38.15 -12.93
CA PRO A 121 -3.09 39.06 -12.34
C PRO A 121 -3.01 40.33 -13.20
N PRO A 122 -2.79 41.51 -12.59
CA PRO A 122 -2.76 42.77 -13.32
C PRO A 122 -1.73 42.69 -14.45
N LEU A 123 -2.19 42.87 -15.69
CA LEU A 123 -1.37 42.84 -16.92
C LEU A 123 -0.47 44.08 -17.07
N GLY A 124 -0.22 44.82 -16.00
CA GLY A 124 0.59 46.03 -16.01
C GLY A 124 1.97 45.77 -15.42
N TYR A 125 2.99 45.83 -16.28
CA TYR A 125 4.31 46.36 -15.93
C TYR A 125 4.40 47.78 -16.46
#